data_AF-A0A2I0KAB9-F1
#
_entry.id   AF-A0A2I0KAB9-F1
#
_cell.length_a   1.000
_cell.length_b   1.000
_cell.length_c   1.000
_cell.angle_alpha   90.00
_cell.angle_beta   90.00
_cell.angle_gamma   90.00
#
_symmetry.space_group_name_H-M   'P 1'
#
loop_
_entity.id
_entity.type
_entity.pdbx_description
1 polymer ?
#
loop_
_entity_poly.entity_id
_entity_poly.type
_entity_poly.pdbx_seq_one_letter_code
_entity_poly.pdbx_strand_id
1 'polypeptide(L)' 'MKSQIGEKRKNELADETTVVLKIRLHCDGCIQNIRKLILKIKGVDSVNIEAAKELVAVTGTMDVKELAPN' A
#
# COMPACT_ATOMS: atom_id res chain seq x y z
N MET A 1 -1.57 -16.46 -26.16
CA MET A 1 -0.65 -17.10 -25.20
C MET A 1 -0.59 -16.21 -23.95
N LYS A 2 -1.20 -16.68 -22.86
CA LYS A 2 -0.95 -16.38 -21.43
C LYS A 2 -0.56 -14.90 -21.11
N SER A 3 -1.34 -14.11 -20.38
CA SER A 3 -1.89 -14.45 -19.06
C SER A 3 -2.89 -13.37 -18.64
N GLN A 4 -4.01 -13.81 -18.07
CA GLN A 4 -4.77 -13.01 -17.11
C GLN A 4 -3.79 -12.62 -15.99
N ILE A 5 -3.63 -11.32 -15.71
CA ILE A 5 -2.91 -10.85 -14.53
C ILE A 5 -3.86 -9.99 -13.72
N GLY A 6 -4.65 -10.69 -12.92
CA GLY A 6 -5.00 -10.29 -11.56
C GLY A 6 -5.90 -9.07 -11.41
N GLU A 7 -7.19 -9.26 -11.64
CA GLU A 7 -8.20 -8.57 -10.84
C GLU A 7 -7.91 -8.87 -9.36
N LYS A 8 -7.28 -7.94 -8.64
CA LYS A 8 -7.16 -8.01 -7.18
C LYS A 8 -8.53 -7.72 -6.58
N ARG A 9 -9.38 -8.75 -6.53
CA ARG A 9 -10.52 -8.80 -5.63
C ARG A 9 -9.98 -8.93 -4.19
N LYS A 10 -10.22 -7.94 -3.34
CA LYS A 10 -10.18 -8.08 -1.88
C LYS A 10 -11.26 -7.13 -1.35
N ASN A 11 -12.52 -7.57 -1.47
CA ASN A 11 -13.28 -8.27 -0.45
C ASN A 11 -13.51 -7.37 0.78
N GLU A 12 -14.78 -7.03 0.95
CA GLU A 12 -15.35 -6.28 2.07
C GLU A 12 -15.22 -7.11 3.36
N LEU A 13 -14.38 -6.69 4.30
CA LEU A 13 -14.34 -7.21 5.67
C LEU A 13 -14.11 -6.05 6.65
N ALA A 14 -15.21 -5.31 6.87
CA ALA A 14 -15.68 -4.65 8.09
C ALA A 14 -14.77 -3.74 8.98
N ASP A 15 -13.44 -3.76 8.95
CA ASP A 15 -12.62 -2.87 9.80
C ASP A 15 -11.22 -2.54 9.22
N GLU A 16 -10.86 -3.09 8.06
CA GLU A 16 -9.59 -2.77 7.39
C GLU A 16 -9.74 -1.56 6.45
N THR A 17 -8.99 -0.49 6.74
CA THR A 17 -8.92 0.69 5.89
C THR A 17 -7.82 0.52 4.84
N THR A 18 -8.15 0.84 3.59
CA THR A 18 -7.16 0.91 2.50
C THR A 18 -6.90 2.37 2.14
N VAL A 19 -5.63 2.79 2.26
CA VAL A 19 -5.18 4.14 1.94
C VAL A 19 -4.27 4.07 0.72
N VAL A 20 -4.55 4.89 -0.29
CA VAL A 20 -3.72 5.01 -1.49
C VAL A 20 -2.97 6.35 -1.43
N LEU A 21 -1.64 6.28 -1.31
CA LEU A 21 -0.75 7.44 -1.33
C LEU A 21 -0.04 7.55 -2.67
N LYS A 22 -0.07 8.74 -3.26
CA LYS A 22 0.68 9.03 -4.49
C LYS A 22 2.07 9.55 -4.14
N ILE A 23 3.10 8.77 -4.44
CA ILE A 23 4.50 9.05 -4.07
C ILE A 23 5.38 8.79 -5.28
N ARG A 24 6.21 9.78 -5.65
CA ARG A 24 7.21 9.61 -6.71
C ARG A 24 8.29 8.64 -6.27
N LEU A 25 8.35 7.49 -6.91
CA LEU A 25 9.32 6.43 -6.61
C LEU A 25 10.39 6.45 -7.70
N HIS A 26 11.49 7.15 -7.42
CA HIS A 26 12.60 7.31 -8.38
C HIS A 26 13.57 6.13 -8.41
N CYS A 27 13.45 5.19 -7.47
CA CYS A 27 14.43 4.13 -7.26
C CYS A 27 13.82 2.90 -6.60
N ASP A 28 14.32 1.69 -6.89
CA ASP A 28 13.85 0.47 -6.23
C ASP A 28 14.12 0.50 -4.71
N GLY A 29 15.24 1.11 -4.30
CA GLY A 29 15.56 1.33 -2.88
C GLY A 29 14.49 2.14 -2.15
N CYS A 30 13.86 3.10 -2.83
CA CYS A 30 12.82 3.97 -2.31
C CYS A 30 11.56 3.13 -2.01
N ILE A 31 11.19 2.25 -2.95
CA ILE A 31 10.08 1.29 -2.83
C ILE A 31 10.30 0.37 -1.63
N GLN A 32 11.49 -0.22 -1.55
CA GLN A 32 11.82 -1.16 -0.47
C GLN A 32 11.83 -0.48 0.91
N ASN A 33 12.36 0.74 1.00
CA ASN A 33 12.36 1.50 2.25
C ASN A 33 10.94 1.84 2.70
N ILE A 34 10.11 2.36 1.80
CA ILE A 34 8.72 2.73 2.11
C ILE A 34 7.94 1.49 2.54
N ARG A 35 8.08 0.37 1.82
CA ARG A 35 7.44 -0.89 2.21
C ARG A 35 7.86 -1.35 3.61
N LYS A 36 9.16 -1.33 3.91
CA LYS A 36 9.68 -1.71 5.24
C LYS A 36 9.21 -0.77 6.34
N LEU A 37 9.12 0.53 6.05
CA LEU A 37 8.66 1.53 7.00
C LEU A 37 7.19 1.30 7.34
N ILE A 38 6.35 1.13 6.32
CA ILE A 38 4.91 0.93 6.49
C ILE A 38 4.64 -0.42 7.17
N LEU A 39 5.31 -1.50 6.80
CA LEU A 39 5.16 -2.80 7.48
C LEU A 39 5.56 -2.79 8.97
N LYS A 40 6.33 -1.79 9.43
CA LYS A 40 6.64 -1.62 10.86
C LYS A 40 5.54 -0.89 11.63
N ILE A 41 4.60 -0.24 10.94
CA ILE A 41 3.49 0.47 11.58
C ILE A 41 2.51 -0.57 12.12
N LYS A 42 2.19 -0.49 13.41
CA LYS A 42 1.17 -1.36 14.01
C LYS A 42 -0.18 -1.11 13.36
N GLY A 43 -0.85 -2.20 13.00
CA GLY A 43 -2.14 -2.16 12.29
C GLY A 43 -2.01 -2.38 10.79
N VAL A 44 -0.80 -2.31 10.20
CA VAL A 44 -0.60 -2.60 8.78
C VAL A 44 -0.69 -4.10 8.56
N ASP A 45 -1.63 -4.50 7.70
CA ASP A 45 -1.79 -5.88 7.25
C ASP A 45 -0.99 -6.12 5.96
N SER A 46 -1.18 -5.23 4.98
CA SER A 46 -0.69 -5.42 3.62
C SER A 46 -0.23 -4.10 2.99
N VAL A 47 0.84 -4.17 2.20
CA VAL A 47 1.35 -3.05 1.39
C VAL A 47 1.48 -3.48 -0.06
N ASN A 48 0.87 -2.70 -0.95
CA ASN A 48 0.90 -2.88 -2.39
C ASN A 48 1.45 -1.61 -3.07
N ILE A 49 2.62 -1.72 -3.70
CA ILE A 49 3.26 -0.59 -4.38
C ILE A 49 3.14 -0.78 -5.90
N GLU A 50 2.44 0.14 -6.56
CA GLU A 50 2.38 0.25 -8.02
C GLU A 50 3.41 1.27 -8.50
N ALA A 51 4.66 0.83 -8.67
CA ALA A 51 5.74 1.67 -9.19
C ALA A 51 5.43 2.25 -10.59
N ALA A 52 4.67 1.52 -11.42
CA ALA A 52 4.25 1.96 -12.74
C ALA A 52 3.33 3.20 -12.72
N LYS A 53 2.60 3.42 -11.61
CA LYS A 53 1.67 4.54 -11.44
C LYS A 53 2.11 5.50 -10.33
N GLU A 54 3.24 5.23 -9.67
CA GLU A 54 3.71 5.98 -8.51
C GLU A 54 2.67 5.99 -7.36
N LEU A 55 1.99 4.86 -7.16
CA LEU A 55 0.95 4.69 -6.13
C LEU A 55 1.37 3.64 -5.10
N VAL A 56 1.11 3.94 -3.83
CA VAL A 56 1.34 3.06 -2.69
C VAL A 56 0.00 2.83 -2.01
N ALA A 57 -0.57 1.65 -2.15
CA ALA A 57 -1.76 1.22 -1.45
C ALA A 57 -1.36 0.46 -0.17
N VAL A 58 -1.88 0.90 0.97
CA VAL A 58 -1.65 0.30 2.28
C VAL A 58 -3.00 -0.14 2.81
N THR A 59 -3.10 -1.39 3.24
CA THR A 59 -4.31 -1.97 3.84
C THR A 59 -4.00 -2.40 5.26
N GLY A 60 -4.91 -2.09 6.19
CA GLY A 60 -4.79 -2.49 7.58
C GLY A 60 -5.80 -1.79 8.48
N THR A 61 -5.78 -2.10 9.76
CA THR A 61 -6.72 -1.56 10.75
C THR A 61 -6.22 -0.26 11.39
N MET A 62 -5.22 0.41 10.82
CA MET A 62 -4.73 1.69 11.33
C MET A 62 -5.64 2.86 10.95
N ASP A 63 -5.74 3.82 11.86
CA ASP A 63 -6.48 5.06 11.62
C ASP A 63 -5.71 5.96 10.64
N VAL A 64 -6.37 6.38 9.55
CA VAL A 64 -5.78 7.18 8.47
C VAL A 64 -5.22 8.52 8.98
N LYS A 65 -5.72 9.03 10.11
CA LYS A 65 -5.24 10.28 10.70
C LYS A 65 -3.80 10.18 11.23
N GLU A 66 -3.31 9.00 11.59
CA GLU A 66 -1.92 8.82 12.02
C GLU A 66 -0.94 8.64 10.84
N LEU A 67 -1.45 8.38 9.63
CA LEU A 67 -0.65 8.18 8.42
C LEU A 67 -0.47 9.46 7.58
N ALA A 68 -1.29 10.49 7.81
CA ALA A 68 -1.16 11.76 7.12
C ALA A 68 0.00 12.58 7.71
N PRO A 69 0.96 13.07 6.91
CA PRO A 69 1.91 14.06 7.38
C PRO A 69 1.12 15.34 7.71
N ASN A 70 1.18 15.75 8.97
CA ASN A 70 0.68 17.04 9.44
C ASN A 70 1.57 18.18 8.91
#